data_AF-A0AAU2JJF8-F1
#
_entry.id   AF-A0AAU2JJF8-F1
#
_cell.length_a   1.000
_cell.length_b   1.000
_cell.length_c   1.000
_cell.angle_alpha   90.00
_cell.angle_beta   90.00
_cell.angle_gamma   90.00
#
_symmetry.space_group_name_H-M   'P 1'
#
loop_
_entity.id
_entity.type
_entity.pdbx_description
1 polymer ?
#
loop_
_entity_poly.entity_id
_entity_poly.type
_entity_poly.pdbx_seq_one_letter_code
_entity_poly.pdbx_strand_id
1 'polypeptide(L)'
;MYSTPFSPAEARSARARMGWTPAQVAHSMAACGVPVHPGLVLAWEEGARVPDDRQLFSLADVLWCDATTLMGIEPRTLAEHRLARRLTVERLAYRIGMDPSEYRAAEAAEDWHGDAWQTRALVEALGLSLRKLIGIMGRQEELAEHLRAAVGGRWKGYVDPVAEIVVVDATSVGDALRTMHAEFARFSERYMGHLVARNGDARLKEIATERAAYLRRLVDHFWELIGEEGDAAPFPLGGR
;
A
#
# COMPACT_ATOMS: atom_id res chain seq x y z
N MET A 1 -2.87 7.03 -19.46
CA MET A 1 -4.34 6.82 -19.40
C MET A 1 -4.54 5.53 -18.64
N TYR A 2 -4.93 5.61 -17.36
CA TYR A 2 -5.14 4.43 -16.54
C TYR A 2 -6.39 3.68 -17.02
N SER A 3 -6.28 2.37 -17.23
CA SER A 3 -7.42 1.52 -17.56
C SER A 3 -7.93 0.87 -16.28
N THR A 4 -9.22 0.97 -16.01
CA THR A 4 -9.85 0.28 -14.88
C THR A 4 -9.61 -1.23 -15.01
N PRO A 5 -8.99 -1.89 -14.01
CA PRO A 5 -8.82 -3.34 -14.02
C PRO A 5 -10.19 -4.01 -13.98
N PHE A 6 -10.44 -4.89 -14.92
CA PHE A 6 -11.72 -5.59 -15.03
C PHE A 6 -11.51 -6.97 -15.66
N SER A 7 -12.09 -7.99 -15.05
CA SER A 7 -12.07 -9.37 -15.53
C SER A 7 -13.42 -9.73 -16.16
N PRO A 8 -13.48 -9.86 -17.50
CA PRO A 8 -14.70 -10.29 -18.19
C PRO A 8 -15.20 -11.66 -17.73
N ALA A 9 -14.28 -12.56 -17.38
CA ALA A 9 -14.58 -13.90 -16.89
C ALA A 9 -15.25 -13.86 -15.51
N GLU A 10 -14.72 -13.03 -14.59
CA GLU A 10 -15.32 -12.87 -13.26
C GLU A 10 -16.67 -12.18 -13.31
N ALA A 11 -16.85 -11.18 -14.18
CA ALA A 11 -18.14 -10.54 -14.38
C ALA A 11 -19.21 -11.52 -14.88
N ARG A 12 -18.87 -12.35 -15.89
CA ARG A 12 -19.77 -13.40 -16.39
C ARG A 12 -20.08 -14.43 -15.31
N SER A 13 -19.07 -14.87 -14.56
CA SER A 13 -19.21 -15.82 -13.45
C SER A 13 -20.14 -15.26 -12.37
N ALA A 14 -19.94 -14.01 -11.96
CA ALA A 14 -20.76 -13.31 -10.98
C ALA A 14 -22.22 -13.19 -11.43
N ARG A 15 -22.47 -12.78 -12.68
CA ARG A 15 -23.83 -12.76 -13.23
C ARG A 15 -24.46 -14.15 -13.30
N ALA A 16 -23.69 -15.17 -13.69
CA ALA A 16 -24.19 -16.54 -13.76
C ALA A 16 -24.60 -17.09 -12.38
N ARG A 17 -23.84 -16.78 -11.31
CA ARG A 17 -24.22 -17.12 -9.91
C ARG A 17 -25.54 -16.49 -9.49
N MET A 18 -25.81 -15.28 -9.96
CA MET A 18 -27.07 -14.56 -9.74
C MET A 18 -28.24 -15.14 -10.55
N GLY A 19 -27.98 -15.93 -11.58
CA GLY A 19 -29.01 -16.42 -12.51
C GLY A 19 -29.64 -15.31 -13.35
N TRP A 20 -28.96 -14.15 -13.50
CA TRP A 20 -29.51 -12.98 -14.18
C TRP A 20 -29.12 -12.92 -15.65
N THR A 21 -30.02 -12.39 -16.46
CA THR A 21 -29.74 -11.99 -17.84
C THR A 21 -29.02 -10.63 -17.88
N PRO A 22 -28.27 -10.32 -18.94
CA PRO A 22 -27.68 -8.99 -19.13
C PRO A 22 -28.72 -7.85 -19.10
N ALA A 23 -29.94 -8.12 -19.55
CA ALA A 23 -31.04 -7.16 -19.51
C ALA A 23 -31.51 -6.87 -18.07
N GLN A 24 -31.58 -7.89 -17.21
CA GLN A 24 -31.91 -7.70 -15.79
C GLN A 24 -30.80 -6.93 -15.05
N VAL A 25 -29.52 -7.22 -15.35
CA VAL A 25 -28.38 -6.46 -14.80
C VAL A 25 -28.48 -4.98 -15.20
N ALA A 26 -28.67 -4.69 -16.49
CA ALA A 26 -28.81 -3.33 -16.98
C ALA A 26 -30.00 -2.58 -16.36
N HIS A 27 -31.14 -3.26 -16.19
CA HIS A 27 -32.30 -2.70 -15.51
C HIS A 27 -32.00 -2.36 -14.05
N SER A 28 -31.35 -3.26 -13.31
CA SER A 28 -30.96 -3.03 -11.91
C SER A 28 -29.92 -1.90 -11.78
N MET A 29 -28.93 -1.82 -12.68
CA MET A 29 -27.97 -0.71 -12.70
C MET A 29 -28.66 0.64 -12.96
N ALA A 30 -29.66 0.68 -13.84
CA ALA A 30 -30.48 1.87 -14.05
C ALA A 30 -31.24 2.29 -12.78
N ALA A 31 -31.76 1.34 -12.01
CA ALA A 31 -32.39 1.61 -10.71
C ALA A 31 -31.39 2.15 -9.67
N CYS A 32 -30.11 1.78 -9.78
CA CYS A 32 -29.01 2.35 -8.99
C CYS A 32 -28.49 3.72 -9.51
N GLY A 33 -29.14 4.29 -10.54
CA GLY A 33 -28.75 5.59 -11.11
C GLY A 33 -27.58 5.54 -12.10
N VAL A 34 -27.20 4.35 -12.57
CA VAL A 34 -26.17 4.14 -13.60
C VAL A 34 -26.79 3.42 -14.80
N PRO A 35 -27.59 4.13 -15.63
CA PRO A 35 -28.28 3.50 -16.76
C PRO A 35 -27.27 3.02 -17.81
N VAL A 36 -27.39 1.75 -18.19
CA VAL A 36 -26.56 1.12 -19.23
C VAL A 36 -27.42 0.29 -20.17
N HIS A 37 -26.95 0.12 -21.41
CA HIS A 37 -27.63 -0.76 -22.37
C HIS A 37 -27.26 -2.23 -22.08
N PRO A 38 -28.18 -3.21 -22.22
CA PRO A 38 -27.86 -4.63 -22.03
C PRO A 38 -26.70 -5.13 -22.90
N GLY A 39 -26.57 -4.59 -24.12
CA GLY A 39 -25.44 -4.88 -25.01
C GLY A 39 -24.08 -4.38 -24.49
N LEU A 40 -24.05 -3.35 -23.64
CA LEU A 40 -22.82 -2.89 -22.99
C LEU A 40 -22.37 -3.90 -21.92
N VAL A 41 -23.31 -4.50 -21.19
CA VAL A 41 -23.02 -5.58 -20.22
C VAL A 41 -22.39 -6.78 -20.94
N LEU A 42 -22.94 -7.17 -22.09
CA LEU A 42 -22.34 -8.22 -22.93
C LEU A 42 -20.93 -7.83 -23.42
N ALA A 43 -20.75 -6.59 -23.88
CA ALA A 43 -19.45 -6.10 -24.33
C ALA A 43 -18.39 -6.12 -23.20
N TRP A 44 -18.79 -5.88 -21.96
CA TRP A 44 -17.90 -6.05 -20.80
C TRP A 44 -17.52 -7.52 -20.57
N GLU A 45 -18.49 -8.44 -20.61
CA GLU A 45 -18.25 -9.87 -20.42
C GLU A 45 -17.42 -10.50 -21.56
N GLU A 46 -17.47 -9.94 -22.75
CA GLU A 46 -16.65 -10.33 -23.89
C GLU A 46 -15.27 -9.65 -23.90
N GLY A 47 -15.04 -8.67 -23.02
CA GLY A 47 -13.80 -7.90 -22.95
C GLY A 47 -13.64 -6.87 -24.09
N ALA A 48 -14.71 -6.60 -24.84
CA ALA A 48 -14.71 -5.59 -25.91
C ALA A 48 -14.72 -4.16 -25.36
N ARG A 49 -15.20 -3.97 -24.12
CA ARG A 49 -15.20 -2.68 -23.40
C ARG A 49 -14.88 -2.91 -21.92
N VAL A 50 -14.43 -1.85 -21.26
CA VAL A 50 -14.19 -1.81 -19.81
C VAL A 50 -15.16 -0.81 -19.18
N PRO A 51 -15.76 -1.12 -18.02
CA PRO A 51 -16.60 -0.16 -17.30
C PRO A 51 -15.77 1.01 -16.74
N ASP A 52 -16.39 2.18 -16.61
CA ASP A 52 -15.83 3.25 -15.76
C ASP A 52 -16.00 2.93 -14.26
N ASP A 53 -15.37 3.73 -13.39
CA ASP A 53 -15.41 3.53 -11.94
C ASP A 53 -16.84 3.43 -11.38
N ARG A 54 -17.76 4.28 -11.84
CA ARG A 54 -19.16 4.30 -11.35
C ARG A 54 -19.92 3.07 -11.84
N GLN A 55 -19.67 2.66 -13.07
CA GLN A 55 -20.22 1.44 -13.66
C GLN A 55 -19.70 0.20 -12.93
N LEU A 56 -18.41 0.14 -12.60
CA LEU A 56 -17.82 -0.96 -11.84
C LEU A 56 -18.47 -1.09 -10.46
N PHE A 57 -18.62 0.02 -9.73
CA PHE A 57 -19.21 0.01 -8.39
C PHE A 57 -20.68 -0.40 -8.43
N SER A 58 -21.46 0.18 -9.35
CA SER A 58 -22.87 -0.20 -9.52
C SER A 58 -23.02 -1.66 -9.96
N LEU A 59 -22.13 -2.18 -10.81
CA LEU A 59 -22.15 -3.58 -11.22
C LEU A 59 -21.82 -4.51 -10.03
N ALA A 60 -20.86 -4.15 -9.19
CA ALA A 60 -20.53 -4.90 -7.97
C ALA A 60 -21.71 -4.93 -6.98
N ASP A 61 -22.40 -3.80 -6.79
CA ASP A 61 -23.61 -3.72 -5.96
C ASP A 61 -24.74 -4.61 -6.50
N VAL A 62 -24.98 -4.53 -7.81
CA VAL A 62 -26.02 -5.29 -8.52
C VAL A 62 -25.74 -6.79 -8.48
N LEU A 63 -24.48 -7.21 -8.62
CA LEU A 63 -24.07 -8.62 -8.60
C LEU A 63 -23.77 -9.17 -7.19
N TRP A 64 -24.00 -8.37 -6.14
CA TRP A 64 -23.68 -8.70 -4.74
C TRP A 64 -22.28 -9.29 -4.55
N CYS A 65 -21.28 -8.66 -5.16
CA CYS A 65 -19.88 -9.04 -5.01
C CYS A 65 -19.01 -7.82 -4.71
N ASP A 66 -17.74 -8.07 -4.40
CA ASP A 66 -16.75 -7.01 -4.22
C ASP A 66 -16.19 -6.52 -5.54
N ALA A 67 -15.82 -5.23 -5.59
CA ALA A 67 -15.17 -4.64 -6.75
C ALA A 67 -13.88 -5.41 -7.11
N THR A 68 -13.13 -5.88 -6.11
CA THR A 68 -11.95 -6.73 -6.29
C THR A 68 -12.25 -8.05 -6.99
N THR A 69 -13.43 -8.64 -6.75
CA THR A 69 -13.88 -9.85 -7.47
C THR A 69 -14.03 -9.55 -8.96
N LEU A 70 -14.68 -8.43 -9.31
CA LEU A 70 -14.85 -8.02 -10.71
C LEU A 70 -13.54 -7.57 -11.37
N MET A 71 -12.62 -7.00 -10.60
CA MET A 71 -11.28 -6.64 -11.08
C MET A 71 -10.44 -7.89 -11.41
N GLY A 72 -10.64 -9.00 -10.70
CA GLY A 72 -9.92 -10.26 -10.91
C GLY A 72 -8.43 -10.19 -10.60
N ILE A 73 -8.00 -9.19 -9.82
CA ILE A 73 -6.61 -8.97 -9.44
C ILE A 73 -6.52 -8.58 -7.96
N GLU A 74 -5.36 -8.87 -7.36
CA GLU A 74 -4.98 -8.30 -6.07
C GLU A 74 -4.52 -6.84 -6.28
N PRO A 75 -5.08 -5.86 -5.56
CA PRO A 75 -4.67 -4.45 -5.69
C PRO A 75 -3.20 -4.22 -5.34
N ARG A 76 -2.50 -3.48 -6.20
CA ARG A 76 -1.07 -3.14 -6.09
C ARG A 76 -0.78 -1.66 -6.32
N THR A 77 -1.67 -0.93 -6.99
CA THR A 77 -1.51 0.52 -7.19
C THR A 77 -2.51 1.33 -6.36
N LEU A 78 -2.27 2.64 -6.19
CA LEU A 78 -3.20 3.54 -5.50
C LEU A 78 -4.61 3.47 -6.12
N ALA A 79 -4.67 3.50 -7.45
CA ALA A 79 -5.92 3.41 -8.20
C ALA A 79 -6.66 2.10 -7.90
N GLU A 80 -5.95 0.97 -7.90
CA GLU A 80 -6.53 -0.35 -7.63
C GLU A 80 -7.06 -0.45 -6.20
N HIS A 81 -6.32 0.08 -5.22
CA HIS A 81 -6.76 0.12 -3.83
C HIS A 81 -7.97 1.04 -3.65
N ARG A 82 -7.99 2.19 -4.33
CA ARG A 82 -9.15 3.11 -4.34
C ARG A 82 -10.39 2.42 -4.91
N LEU A 83 -10.25 1.73 -6.05
CA LEU A 83 -11.33 0.98 -6.69
C LEU A 83 -11.84 -0.17 -5.80
N ALA A 84 -10.93 -0.91 -5.15
CA ALA A 84 -11.28 -1.95 -4.19
C ALA A 84 -12.14 -1.43 -3.04
N ARG A 85 -11.93 -0.17 -2.62
CA ARG A 85 -12.71 0.52 -1.59
C ARG A 85 -13.95 1.24 -2.12
N ARG A 86 -14.27 1.10 -3.41
CA ARG A 86 -15.42 1.75 -4.09
C ARG A 86 -15.43 3.27 -3.95
N LEU A 87 -14.26 3.89 -3.96
CA LEU A 87 -14.10 5.34 -3.86
C LEU A 87 -13.86 5.94 -5.24
N THR A 88 -14.61 6.99 -5.60
CA THR A 88 -14.24 7.80 -6.77
C THR A 88 -13.04 8.69 -6.43
N VAL A 89 -12.32 9.12 -7.47
CA VAL A 89 -11.23 10.11 -7.36
C VAL A 89 -11.67 11.32 -6.54
N GLU A 90 -12.85 11.88 -6.87
CA GLU A 90 -13.38 13.09 -6.23
C GLU A 90 -13.69 12.83 -4.76
N ARG A 91 -14.38 11.72 -4.44
CA ARG A 91 -14.75 11.40 -3.07
C ARG A 91 -13.53 11.19 -2.17
N LEU A 92 -12.47 10.57 -2.70
CA LEU A 92 -11.24 10.35 -1.95
C LEU A 92 -10.48 11.67 -1.77
N ALA A 93 -10.31 12.46 -2.85
CA ALA A 93 -9.65 13.76 -2.81
C ALA A 93 -10.31 14.70 -1.78
N TYR A 94 -11.65 14.79 -1.75
CA TYR A 94 -12.36 15.57 -0.73
C TYR A 94 -12.16 15.04 0.69
N ARG A 95 -12.13 13.71 0.87
CA ARG A 95 -11.93 13.10 2.20
C ARG A 95 -10.54 13.41 2.76
N ILE A 96 -9.52 13.44 1.91
CA ILE A 96 -8.14 13.72 2.30
C ILE A 96 -7.77 15.20 2.16
N GLY A 97 -8.72 16.09 1.85
CA GLY A 97 -8.47 17.52 1.72
C GLY A 97 -7.45 17.88 0.63
N MET A 98 -7.46 17.17 -0.50
CA MET A 98 -6.61 17.42 -1.67
C MET A 98 -7.48 17.82 -2.87
N ASP A 99 -6.93 18.60 -3.79
CA ASP A 99 -7.63 18.91 -5.04
C ASP A 99 -7.83 17.63 -5.89
N PRO A 100 -9.02 17.38 -6.49
CA PRO A 100 -9.24 16.17 -7.28
C PRO A 100 -8.34 16.01 -8.50
N SER A 101 -7.86 17.12 -9.09
CA SER A 101 -6.92 17.07 -10.22
C SER A 101 -5.51 16.73 -9.76
N GLU A 102 -5.11 17.25 -8.60
CA GLU A 102 -3.86 16.92 -7.92
C GLU A 102 -3.82 15.44 -7.54
N TYR A 103 -4.88 14.94 -6.87
CA TYR A 103 -4.98 13.51 -6.54
C TYR A 103 -4.93 12.61 -7.78
N ARG A 104 -5.60 13.03 -8.88
CA ARG A 104 -5.57 12.27 -10.14
C ARG A 104 -4.18 12.23 -10.76
N ALA A 105 -3.40 13.30 -10.64
CA ALA A 105 -2.02 13.35 -11.11
C ALA A 105 -1.13 12.42 -10.27
N ALA A 106 -1.27 12.45 -8.95
CA ALA A 106 -0.57 11.55 -8.03
C ALA A 106 -0.86 10.07 -8.35
N GLU A 107 -2.14 9.72 -8.52
CA GLU A 107 -2.56 8.36 -8.88
C GLU A 107 -2.02 7.92 -10.26
N ALA A 108 -1.98 8.83 -11.25
CA ALA A 108 -1.48 8.53 -12.58
C ALA A 108 0.06 8.42 -12.66
N ALA A 109 0.77 9.14 -11.79
CA ALA A 109 2.22 9.10 -11.68
C ALA A 109 2.71 7.94 -10.79
N GLU A 110 1.80 7.29 -10.06
CA GLU A 110 2.14 6.37 -8.96
C GLU A 110 3.09 7.04 -7.95
N ASP A 111 2.93 8.35 -7.76
CA ASP A 111 3.76 9.20 -6.91
C ASP A 111 2.87 10.06 -5.99
N TRP A 112 3.24 10.17 -4.72
CA TRP A 112 2.40 10.71 -3.64
C TRP A 112 3.18 11.77 -2.92
N HIS A 113 2.69 12.99 -3.06
CA HIS A 113 3.32 14.21 -2.54
C HIS A 113 2.40 14.90 -1.52
N GLY A 114 1.46 14.17 -0.92
CA GLY A 114 0.60 14.72 0.12
C GLY A 114 1.37 14.94 1.42
N ASP A 115 0.91 15.91 2.22
CA ASP A 115 1.50 16.19 3.53
C ASP A 115 1.22 15.06 4.54
N ALA A 116 1.71 15.25 5.78
CA ALA A 116 1.58 14.22 6.80
C ALA A 116 0.13 13.88 7.17
N TRP A 117 -0.74 14.88 7.18
CA TRP A 117 -2.15 14.70 7.48
C TRP A 117 -2.87 14.01 6.30
N GLN A 118 -2.62 14.46 5.07
CA GLN A 118 -3.20 13.88 3.86
C GLN A 118 -2.79 12.42 3.69
N THR A 119 -1.54 12.08 3.95
CA THR A 119 -1.03 10.70 3.88
C THR A 119 -1.73 9.80 4.89
N ARG A 120 -1.89 10.26 6.15
CA ARG A 120 -2.61 9.50 7.17
C ARG A 120 -4.08 9.29 6.78
N ALA A 121 -4.74 10.33 6.26
CA ALA A 121 -6.11 10.26 5.79
C ALA A 121 -6.27 9.32 4.58
N LEU A 122 -5.29 9.27 3.69
CA LEU A 122 -5.25 8.36 2.54
C LEU A 122 -5.15 6.90 3.00
N VAL A 123 -4.20 6.60 3.88
CA VAL A 123 -3.99 5.25 4.45
C VAL A 123 -5.27 4.77 5.14
N GLU A 124 -5.92 5.63 5.92
CA GLU A 124 -7.21 5.34 6.55
C GLU A 124 -8.30 5.07 5.52
N ALA A 125 -8.46 5.94 4.52
CA ALA A 125 -9.52 5.81 3.52
C ALA A 125 -9.35 4.53 2.68
N LEU A 126 -8.11 4.17 2.36
CA LEU A 126 -7.78 2.98 1.58
C LEU A 126 -7.71 1.69 2.42
N GLY A 127 -7.64 1.80 3.75
CA GLY A 127 -7.46 0.66 4.65
C GLY A 127 -6.08 0.02 4.49
N LEU A 128 -5.06 0.83 4.22
CA LEU A 128 -3.67 0.40 4.07
C LEU A 128 -2.92 0.55 5.39
N SER A 129 -1.72 0.00 5.45
CA SER A 129 -0.70 0.42 6.41
C SER A 129 0.25 1.42 5.76
N LEU A 130 0.96 2.24 6.54
CA LEU A 130 1.97 3.16 6.02
C LEU A 130 3.08 2.39 5.28
N ARG A 131 3.48 1.24 5.83
CA ARG A 131 4.42 0.33 5.16
C ARG A 131 3.94 -0.09 3.78
N LYS A 132 2.67 -0.47 3.65
CA LYS A 132 2.08 -0.87 2.37
C LYS A 132 2.02 0.32 1.41
N LEU A 133 1.65 1.51 1.88
CA LEU A 133 1.67 2.73 1.06
C LEU A 133 3.08 2.99 0.49
N ILE A 134 4.13 3.01 1.32
CA ILE A 134 5.51 3.22 0.85
C ILE A 134 5.94 2.17 -0.16
N GLY A 135 5.49 0.92 0.02
CA GLY A 135 5.67 -0.15 -0.96
C GLY A 135 5.05 0.17 -2.32
N ILE A 136 3.82 0.69 -2.32
CA ILE A 136 3.11 1.12 -3.52
C ILE A 136 3.81 2.32 -4.17
N MET A 137 4.32 3.26 -3.37
CA MET A 137 5.02 4.44 -3.86
C MET A 137 6.44 4.17 -4.39
N GLY A 138 6.95 2.94 -4.29
CA GLY A 138 8.32 2.61 -4.70
C GLY A 138 9.43 3.20 -3.83
N ARG A 139 9.10 3.87 -2.71
CA ARG A 139 10.08 4.56 -1.83
C ARG A 139 10.80 3.63 -0.85
N GLN A 140 10.63 2.31 -1.00
CA GLN A 140 11.27 1.31 -0.14
C GLN A 140 12.80 1.30 -0.27
N GLU A 141 13.33 1.54 -1.47
CA GLU A 141 14.77 1.56 -1.69
C GLU A 141 15.43 2.81 -1.10
N GLU A 142 14.81 3.98 -1.32
CA GLU A 142 15.20 5.25 -0.68
C GLU A 142 15.23 5.12 0.85
N LEU A 143 14.18 4.56 1.44
CA LEU A 143 14.13 4.27 2.88
C LEU A 143 15.28 3.35 3.30
N ALA A 144 15.51 2.25 2.57
CA ALA A 144 16.58 1.31 2.89
C ALA A 144 17.97 1.98 2.87
N GLU A 145 18.23 2.89 1.93
CA GLU A 145 19.48 3.64 1.86
C GLU A 145 19.68 4.57 3.05
N HIS A 146 18.67 5.38 3.40
CA HIS A 146 18.72 6.24 4.57
C HIS A 146 18.94 5.45 5.86
N LEU A 147 18.21 4.35 6.03
CA LEU A 147 18.36 3.52 7.22
C LEU A 147 19.74 2.83 7.29
N ARG A 148 20.31 2.37 6.16
CA ARG A 148 21.69 1.83 6.12
C ARG A 148 22.72 2.89 6.52
N ALA A 149 22.58 4.11 6.00
CA ALA A 149 23.47 5.21 6.33
C ALA A 149 23.34 5.66 7.80
N ALA A 150 22.12 5.62 8.34
CA ALA A 150 21.84 5.93 9.73
C ALA A 150 22.49 4.93 10.70
N VAL A 151 22.33 3.62 10.47
CA VAL A 151 22.90 2.60 11.37
C VAL A 151 24.43 2.55 11.29
N GLY A 152 25.00 2.78 10.11
CA GLY A 152 26.45 2.76 9.89
C GLY A 152 27.17 4.05 10.29
N GLY A 153 26.44 5.14 10.53
CA GLY A 153 27.00 6.47 10.73
C GLY A 153 26.31 7.25 11.85
N ARG A 154 26.03 8.54 11.60
CA ARG A 154 25.38 9.44 12.55
C ARG A 154 23.87 9.41 12.38
N TRP A 155 23.20 8.49 13.08
CA TRP A 155 21.75 8.28 12.97
C TRP A 155 20.89 9.54 13.19
N LYS A 156 21.29 10.45 14.09
CA LYS A 156 20.52 11.68 14.39
C LYS A 156 20.24 12.57 13.17
N GLY A 157 21.15 12.59 12.19
CA GLY A 157 20.97 13.39 10.97
C GLY A 157 19.99 12.79 9.97
N TYR A 158 19.55 11.55 10.19
CA TYR A 158 18.62 10.82 9.34
C TYR A 158 17.20 10.75 9.92
N VAL A 159 16.94 11.39 11.07
CA VAL A 159 15.60 11.40 11.67
C VAL A 159 14.61 12.13 10.78
N ASP A 160 14.92 13.37 10.38
CA ASP A 160 14.00 14.17 9.55
C ASP A 160 13.79 13.57 8.15
N PRO A 161 14.85 13.14 7.41
CA PRO A 161 14.66 12.49 6.11
C PRO A 161 13.81 11.22 6.17
N VAL A 162 14.01 10.39 7.20
CA VAL A 162 13.22 9.16 7.36
C VAL A 162 11.79 9.50 7.75
N ALA A 163 11.57 10.45 8.68
CA ALA A 163 10.24 10.89 9.10
C ALA A 163 9.42 11.48 7.93
N GLU A 164 10.07 12.18 7.01
CA GLU A 164 9.44 12.68 5.78
C GLU A 164 9.04 11.55 4.83
N ILE A 165 9.86 10.50 4.70
CA ILE A 165 9.53 9.33 3.88
C ILE A 165 8.35 8.55 4.47
N VAL A 166 8.42 8.25 5.77
CA VAL A 166 7.48 7.33 6.43
C VAL A 166 6.24 8.00 6.98
N VAL A 167 6.28 9.34 7.08
CA VAL A 167 5.17 10.16 7.53
C VAL A 167 4.72 9.79 8.95
N VAL A 168 5.70 9.48 9.79
CA VAL A 168 5.56 9.20 11.22
C VAL A 168 6.27 10.33 11.99
N ASP A 169 5.91 10.52 13.25
CA ASP A 169 6.56 11.54 14.06
C ASP A 169 8.07 11.28 14.22
N ALA A 170 8.83 12.37 14.27
CA ALA A 170 10.28 12.32 14.39
C ALA A 170 10.75 11.64 15.70
N THR A 171 9.90 11.54 16.72
CA THR A 171 10.27 10.92 18.00
C THR A 171 10.29 9.40 17.86
N SER A 172 9.22 8.80 17.34
CA SER A 172 9.15 7.37 17.03
C SER A 172 10.26 6.95 16.05
N VAL A 173 10.49 7.74 14.99
CA VAL A 173 11.61 7.51 14.06
C VAL A 173 12.96 7.60 14.78
N GLY A 174 13.17 8.62 15.61
CA GLY A 174 14.40 8.81 16.36
C GLY A 174 14.68 7.66 17.33
N ASP A 175 13.66 7.14 18.00
CA ASP A 175 13.81 6.03 18.94
C ASP A 175 14.06 4.69 18.23
N ALA A 176 13.41 4.45 17.09
CA ALA A 176 13.72 3.31 16.22
C ALA A 176 15.17 3.37 15.72
N LEU A 177 15.60 4.50 15.15
CA LEU A 177 16.97 4.68 14.64
C LEU A 177 18.03 4.54 15.74
N ARG A 178 17.76 5.05 16.95
CA ARG A 178 18.64 4.89 18.12
C ARG A 178 18.80 3.42 18.49
N THR A 179 17.71 2.67 18.52
CA THR A 179 17.70 1.24 18.84
C THR A 179 18.50 0.46 17.79
N MET A 180 18.20 0.67 16.51
CA MET A 180 18.90 0.01 15.41
C MET A 180 20.40 0.33 15.39
N HIS A 181 20.78 1.59 15.66
CA HIS A 181 22.18 1.98 15.73
C HIS A 181 22.91 1.29 16.90
N ALA A 182 22.28 1.18 18.07
CA ALA A 182 22.86 0.49 19.21
C ALA A 182 23.02 -1.02 18.94
N GLU A 183 22.04 -1.66 18.31
CA GLU A 183 22.13 -3.06 17.88
C GLU A 183 23.24 -3.26 16.84
N PHE A 184 23.36 -2.33 15.88
CA PHE A 184 24.40 -2.39 14.87
C PHE A 184 25.80 -2.26 15.48
N ALA A 185 25.98 -1.36 16.44
CA ALA A 185 27.24 -1.16 17.17
C ALA A 185 27.68 -2.42 17.92
N ARG A 186 26.75 -3.19 18.49
CA ARG A 186 27.05 -4.47 19.17
C ARG A 186 27.69 -5.51 18.26
N PHE A 187 27.45 -5.48 16.94
CA PHE A 187 28.18 -6.37 16.01
C PHE A 187 29.67 -6.03 15.98
N SER A 188 30.01 -4.74 15.92
CA SER A 188 31.41 -4.26 15.92
C SER A 188 32.10 -4.56 17.24
N GLU A 189 31.42 -4.37 18.38
CA GLU A 189 31.94 -4.70 19.71
C GLU A 189 32.22 -6.19 19.86
N ARG A 190 31.27 -7.06 19.46
CA ARG A 190 31.46 -8.52 19.47
C ARG A 190 32.60 -8.93 18.55
N TYR A 191 32.67 -8.36 17.34
CA TYR A 191 33.73 -8.65 16.37
C TYR A 191 35.11 -8.30 16.94
N MET A 192 35.28 -7.09 17.48
CA MET A 192 36.54 -6.65 18.09
C MET A 192 36.90 -7.46 19.33
N GLY A 193 35.92 -7.79 20.19
CA GLY A 193 36.13 -8.62 21.38
C GLY A 193 36.68 -10.01 21.02
N HIS A 194 36.13 -10.64 19.97
CA HIS A 194 36.61 -11.94 19.51
C HIS A 194 37.96 -11.88 18.77
N LEU A 195 38.22 -10.80 18.04
CA LEU A 195 39.51 -10.56 17.39
C LEU A 195 40.64 -10.38 18.40
N VAL A 196 40.39 -9.61 19.48
CA VAL A 196 41.36 -9.41 20.58
C VAL A 196 41.56 -10.68 21.40
N ALA A 197 40.49 -11.45 21.63
CA ALA A 197 40.56 -12.74 22.34
C ALA A 197 41.26 -13.86 21.54
N ARG A 198 41.64 -13.62 20.26
CA ARG A 198 42.14 -14.64 19.32
C ARG A 198 41.22 -15.85 19.19
N ASN A 199 39.91 -15.65 19.34
CA ASN A 199 38.94 -16.70 19.12
C ASN A 199 38.85 -17.01 17.62
N GLY A 200 38.79 -18.29 17.27
CA GLY A 200 38.99 -18.78 15.91
C GLY A 200 38.03 -18.21 14.85
N ASP A 201 38.50 -18.23 13.59
CA ASP A 201 37.85 -17.67 12.39
C ASP A 201 36.37 -18.02 12.22
N ALA A 202 35.91 -19.16 12.75
CA ALA A 202 34.52 -19.57 12.69
C ALA A 202 33.57 -18.56 13.38
N ARG A 203 33.96 -18.02 14.55
CA ARG A 203 33.12 -17.08 15.30
C ARG A 203 33.06 -15.70 14.64
N LEU A 204 34.17 -15.27 14.02
CA LEU A 204 34.20 -14.03 13.24
C LEU A 204 33.33 -14.13 11.98
N LYS A 205 33.31 -15.29 11.31
CA LYS A 205 32.42 -15.55 10.16
C LYS A 205 30.94 -15.55 10.55
N GLU A 206 30.60 -16.12 11.71
CA GLU A 206 29.24 -16.12 12.24
C GLU A 206 28.74 -14.69 12.48
N ILE A 207 29.54 -13.85 13.15
CA ILE A 207 29.20 -12.44 13.42
C ILE A 207 29.04 -11.64 12.11
N ALA A 208 29.91 -11.89 11.13
CA ALA A 208 29.78 -11.28 9.81
C ALA A 208 28.49 -11.70 9.09
N THR A 209 28.09 -12.97 9.23
CA THR A 209 26.84 -13.51 8.68
C THR A 209 25.61 -12.90 9.35
N GLU A 210 25.59 -12.81 10.68
CA GLU A 210 24.51 -12.16 11.42
C GLU A 210 24.38 -10.68 11.04
N ARG A 211 25.51 -9.96 10.93
CA ARG A 211 25.53 -8.56 10.49
C ARG A 211 24.96 -8.39 9.08
N ALA A 212 25.32 -9.26 8.16
CA ALA A 212 24.78 -9.24 6.80
C ALA A 212 23.27 -9.56 6.78
N ALA A 213 22.82 -10.50 7.61
CA ALA A 213 21.40 -10.79 7.76
C ALA A 213 20.61 -9.61 8.35
N TYR A 214 21.19 -8.90 9.32
CA TYR A 214 20.61 -7.67 9.89
C TYR A 214 20.40 -6.59 8.83
N LEU A 215 21.43 -6.32 8.01
CA LEU A 215 21.33 -5.32 6.94
C LEU A 215 20.32 -5.68 5.86
N ARG A 216 20.03 -6.97 5.63
CA ARG A 216 18.99 -7.41 4.67
C ARG A 216 17.57 -7.19 5.18
N ARG A 217 17.34 -7.31 6.50
CA ARG A 217 16.01 -7.16 7.12
C ARG A 217 15.74 -5.76 7.69
N LEU A 218 16.55 -4.78 7.28
CA LEU A 218 16.69 -3.52 7.98
C LEU A 218 15.41 -2.67 7.93
N VAL A 219 14.73 -2.68 6.77
CA VAL A 219 13.43 -2.02 6.60
C VAL A 219 12.34 -2.70 7.41
N ASP A 220 12.26 -4.04 7.34
CA ASP A 220 11.28 -4.80 8.11
C ASP A 220 11.43 -4.57 9.61
N HIS A 221 12.68 -4.58 10.08
CA HIS A 221 13.00 -4.33 11.48
C HIS A 221 12.69 -2.90 11.93
N PHE A 222 12.90 -1.91 11.05
CA PHE A 222 12.46 -0.55 11.32
C PHE A 222 10.93 -0.49 11.54
N TRP A 223 10.14 -1.13 10.67
CA TRP A 223 8.69 -1.17 10.84
C TRP A 223 8.24 -1.92 12.10
N GLU A 224 8.92 -2.99 12.48
CA GLU A 224 8.70 -3.69 13.76
C GLU A 224 8.90 -2.78 14.97
N LEU A 225 9.90 -1.89 14.93
CA LEU A 225 10.19 -0.94 16.01
C LEU A 225 9.18 0.22 16.06
N ILE A 226 8.64 0.63 14.92
CA ILE A 226 7.56 1.64 14.84
C ILE A 226 6.22 1.04 15.30
N GLY A 227 6.01 -0.27 15.11
CA GLY A 227 4.85 -0.98 15.67
C GLY A 227 3.51 -0.55 15.04
N GLU A 228 2.48 -0.35 15.87
CA GLU A 228 1.13 -0.02 15.40
C GLU A 228 1.07 1.29 14.58
N GLU A 229 1.98 2.24 14.79
CA GLU A 229 2.03 3.45 13.97
C GLU A 229 2.38 3.14 12.50
N GLY A 230 3.09 2.03 12.24
CA GLY A 230 3.48 1.60 10.89
C GLY A 230 2.52 0.59 10.25
N ASP A 231 1.84 -0.22 11.06
CA ASP A 231 1.00 -1.35 10.62
C ASP A 231 -0.52 -1.19 10.88
N ALA A 232 -0.96 -0.27 11.75
CA ALA A 232 -2.37 -0.13 12.07
C ALA A 232 -3.12 0.74 11.05
N ALA A 233 -4.10 0.14 10.39
CA ALA A 233 -5.25 0.92 9.92
C ALA A 233 -6.03 1.38 11.18
N PRO A 234 -6.35 2.68 11.35
CA PRO A 234 -6.89 3.21 12.60
C PRO A 234 -8.33 2.74 12.91
N PHE A 235 -8.94 1.92 12.06
CA PHE A 235 -10.25 1.31 12.32
C PHE A 235 -10.22 -0.19 12.02
N PRO A 236 -10.78 -1.04 12.91
CA PRO A 236 -11.19 -2.37 12.49
C PRO A 236 -12.19 -2.22 11.34
N LEU A 237 -12.12 -3.09 10.33
CA LEU A 237 -13.18 -3.23 9.34
C LEU A 237 -14.48 -3.54 10.10
N GLY A 238 -15.25 -2.49 10.37
CA GLY A 238 -16.47 -2.57 11.16
C GLY A 238 -17.42 -3.53 10.48
N GLY A 239 -17.66 -4.65 11.14
CA GLY A 239 -18.75 -5.54 10.79
C GLY A 239 -20.08 -4.83 10.98
N ARG A 240 -20.82 -4.67 9.89
CA ARG A 240 -22.18 -5.17 9.65
C ARG A 240 -22.68 -4.64 8.32
#